data_AF-A0A838Q257-F1
#
_entry.id   AF-A0A838Q257-F1
#
_cell.length_a   1.000
_cell.length_b   1.000
_cell.length_c   1.000
_cell.angle_alpha   90.00
_cell.angle_beta   90.00
_cell.angle_gamma   90.00
#
_symmetry.space_group_name_H-M   'P 1'
#
loop_
_entity.id
_entity.type
_entity.pdbx_description
1 polymer ?
#
loop_
_entity_poly.entity_id
_entity_poly.type
_entity_poly.pdbx_seq_one_letter_code
_entity_poly.pdbx_strand_id
1 'polypeptide(L)'
;MQRMNAEMDVGTNKKAFQINLDQKKYGTFAEIGAGQEVARRFFHVGGAAGTVAKTMSAYDMTFSDAIYGTADRYVSRNRLRTMLDHEYKLLVERLDAKFGGERTFFVFADTVAARSFKQHNESHGWLGVRFQSETRSAPSEIIIHVRMLDEANVDQQEALGVVGVNLLYGAFYYHQPEKLIASLQENLADERIQVDMVKFSGPDYANVDNRLMSLQLVSQGLTNAVMFTADGESVQPAEVFYKKAILVERGSFRPVTYATNDMLNGARAVFLNQCEYSENDLVVLMEMTLENL
;
A
#
# COMPACT_ATOMS: atom_id res chain seq x y z
N MET A 1 19.12 -19.13 -6.49
CA MET A 1 18.84 -17.80 -7.09
C MET A 1 18.28 -17.91 -8.51
N GLN A 2 19.05 -18.29 -9.56
CA GLN A 2 18.54 -18.23 -10.95
C GLN A 2 17.24 -19.02 -11.25
N ARG A 3 17.06 -20.25 -10.73
CA ARG A 3 15.80 -21.00 -10.91
C ARG A 3 14.60 -20.35 -10.20
N MET A 4 14.83 -19.81 -9.01
CA MET A 4 13.80 -19.15 -8.20
C MET A 4 13.34 -17.84 -8.85
N ASN A 5 14.27 -17.08 -9.44
CA ASN A 5 13.93 -15.88 -10.21
C ASN A 5 13.13 -16.22 -11.47
N ALA A 6 13.47 -17.33 -12.16
CA ALA A 6 12.73 -17.78 -13.33
C ALA A 6 11.30 -18.22 -13.01
N GLU A 7 11.09 -18.95 -11.90
CA GLU A 7 9.74 -19.34 -11.45
C GLU A 7 8.92 -18.13 -10.98
N MET A 8 9.54 -17.20 -10.26
CA MET A 8 8.94 -15.93 -9.86
C MET A 8 8.45 -15.13 -11.07
N ASP A 9 9.30 -14.99 -12.08
CA ASP A 9 8.97 -14.29 -13.30
C ASP A 9 7.85 -15.00 -14.06
N VAL A 10 7.85 -16.32 -14.17
CA VAL A 10 6.78 -17.07 -14.85
C VAL A 10 5.43 -16.87 -14.16
N GLY A 11 5.36 -16.99 -12.84
CA GLY A 11 4.12 -16.83 -12.07
C GLY A 11 3.55 -15.40 -12.19
N THR A 12 4.40 -14.40 -11.99
CA THR A 12 4.01 -12.99 -12.07
C THR A 12 3.64 -12.57 -13.49
N ASN A 13 4.41 -12.99 -14.48
CA ASN A 13 4.13 -12.67 -15.88
C ASN A 13 2.83 -13.33 -16.35
N LYS A 14 2.49 -14.52 -15.85
CA LYS A 14 1.18 -15.15 -16.13
C LYS A 14 0.02 -14.30 -15.61
N LYS A 15 0.13 -13.73 -14.40
CA LYS A 15 -0.88 -12.81 -13.84
C LYS A 15 -1.03 -11.56 -14.70
N ALA A 16 0.09 -10.89 -15.03
CA ALA A 16 0.07 -9.71 -15.89
C ALA A 16 -0.51 -10.00 -17.28
N PHE A 17 -0.15 -11.13 -17.87
CA PHE A 17 -0.67 -11.56 -19.17
C PHE A 17 -2.17 -11.84 -19.13
N GLN A 18 -2.67 -12.48 -18.07
CA GLN A 18 -4.11 -12.70 -17.89
C GLN A 18 -4.88 -11.39 -17.81
N ILE A 19 -4.35 -10.38 -17.10
CA ILE A 19 -4.96 -9.04 -17.05
C ILE A 19 -4.94 -8.39 -18.45
N ASN A 20 -3.83 -8.52 -19.19
CA ASN A 20 -3.72 -8.00 -20.56
C ASN A 20 -4.73 -8.61 -21.55
N LEU A 21 -5.13 -9.86 -21.33
CA LEU A 21 -6.14 -10.53 -22.15
C LEU A 21 -7.58 -10.17 -21.77
N ASP A 22 -7.80 -9.62 -20.57
CA ASP A 22 -9.11 -9.15 -20.14
C ASP A 22 -9.40 -7.77 -20.72
N GLN A 23 -10.07 -7.75 -21.88
CA GLN A 23 -10.39 -6.52 -22.62
C GLN A 23 -11.27 -5.54 -21.84
N LYS A 24 -11.87 -5.95 -20.71
CA LYS A 24 -12.63 -5.05 -19.85
C LYS A 24 -11.72 -4.19 -18.99
N LYS A 25 -10.53 -4.65 -18.62
CA LYS A 25 -9.63 -3.92 -17.70
C LYS A 25 -8.79 -2.93 -18.50
N TYR A 26 -9.05 -1.64 -18.32
CA TYR A 26 -8.34 -0.59 -19.07
C TYR A 26 -7.98 0.60 -18.19
N GLY A 27 -6.71 0.98 -18.16
CA GLY A 27 -6.26 1.88 -17.11
C GLY A 27 -4.92 2.57 -17.29
N THR A 28 -4.57 3.34 -16.27
CA THR A 28 -3.34 4.12 -16.21
C THR A 28 -2.40 3.56 -15.14
N PHE A 29 -1.11 3.60 -15.41
CA PHE A 29 -0.04 3.34 -14.43
C PHE A 29 0.71 4.65 -14.17
N ALA A 30 0.78 5.08 -12.91
CA ALA A 30 1.51 6.27 -12.48
C ALA A 30 2.51 5.92 -11.37
N GLU A 31 3.78 5.77 -11.73
CA GLU A 31 4.81 5.20 -10.85
C GLU A 31 5.90 6.24 -10.60
N ILE A 32 6.28 6.47 -9.34
CA ILE A 32 7.29 7.47 -8.96
C ILE A 32 8.28 6.88 -7.96
N GLY A 33 9.57 6.92 -8.32
CA GLY A 33 10.69 6.74 -7.39
C GLY A 33 11.32 5.35 -7.36
N ALA A 34 10.72 4.34 -7.99
CA ALA A 34 11.25 2.98 -8.06
C ALA A 34 11.13 2.34 -9.46
N GLY A 35 11.39 3.13 -10.50
CA GLY A 35 11.19 2.70 -11.89
C GLY A 35 9.73 2.75 -12.32
N GLN A 36 9.41 2.04 -13.40
CA GLN A 36 8.03 1.77 -13.84
C GLN A 36 7.84 0.26 -13.97
N GLU A 37 8.24 -0.48 -12.94
CA GLU A 37 8.40 -1.93 -13.02
C GLU A 37 7.07 -2.67 -13.16
N VAL A 38 5.99 -2.12 -12.61
CA VAL A 38 4.67 -2.71 -12.77
C VAL A 38 4.24 -2.56 -14.22
N ALA A 39 4.26 -1.34 -14.77
CA ALA A 39 3.94 -1.13 -16.19
C ALA A 39 4.88 -1.90 -17.13
N ARG A 40 6.17 -1.99 -16.81
CA ARG A 40 7.17 -2.74 -17.59
C ARG A 40 6.75 -4.21 -17.74
N ARG A 41 6.27 -4.86 -16.67
CA ARG A 41 5.79 -6.26 -16.76
C ARG A 41 4.61 -6.39 -17.72
N PHE A 42 3.66 -5.46 -17.69
CA PHE A 42 2.52 -5.45 -18.62
C PHE A 42 2.97 -5.28 -20.08
N PHE A 43 3.97 -4.45 -20.36
CA PHE A 43 4.54 -4.34 -21.71
C PHE A 43 5.30 -5.61 -22.13
N HIS A 44 6.08 -6.18 -21.21
CA HIS A 44 6.96 -7.32 -21.49
C HIS A 44 6.19 -8.59 -21.90
N VAL A 45 5.05 -8.86 -21.25
CA VAL A 45 4.26 -10.07 -21.50
C VAL A 45 3.39 -9.99 -22.76
N GLY A 46 3.30 -8.81 -23.40
CA GLY A 46 2.47 -8.57 -24.58
C GLY A 46 0.98 -8.42 -24.28
N GLY A 47 0.22 -7.90 -25.25
CA GLY A 47 -1.22 -7.61 -25.08
C GLY A 47 -1.55 -6.27 -24.40
N ALA A 48 -0.53 -5.51 -23.96
CA ALA A 48 -0.68 -4.26 -23.22
C ALA A 48 -1.60 -3.22 -23.89
N ALA A 49 -1.70 -3.18 -25.22
CA ALA A 49 -2.60 -2.25 -25.91
C ALA A 49 -4.09 -2.44 -25.54
N GLY A 50 -4.47 -3.64 -25.07
CA GLY A 50 -5.80 -3.94 -24.55
C GLY A 50 -6.08 -3.36 -23.16
N THR A 51 -5.03 -3.08 -22.38
CA THR A 51 -5.14 -2.82 -20.93
C THR A 51 -4.52 -1.51 -20.48
N VAL A 52 -3.42 -1.09 -21.10
CA VAL A 52 -2.67 0.11 -20.75
C VAL A 52 -3.16 1.26 -21.64
N ALA A 53 -3.92 2.19 -21.05
CA ALA A 53 -4.32 3.43 -21.69
C ALA A 53 -3.19 4.47 -21.65
N LYS A 54 -2.48 4.55 -20.52
CA LYS A 54 -1.39 5.49 -20.29
C LYS A 54 -0.42 4.96 -19.25
N THR A 55 0.86 5.24 -19.41
CA THR A 55 1.84 5.14 -18.34
C THR A 55 2.48 6.51 -18.14
N MET A 56 2.82 6.85 -16.90
CA MET A 56 3.50 8.10 -16.59
C MET A 56 4.45 7.92 -15.41
N SER A 57 5.48 8.78 -15.38
CA SER A 57 6.36 8.91 -14.23
C SER A 57 6.89 10.34 -14.14
N ALA A 58 6.82 10.94 -12.96
CA ALA A 58 7.29 12.30 -12.70
C ALA A 58 8.35 12.31 -11.57
N TYR A 59 9.62 12.16 -11.96
CA TYR A 59 10.76 12.11 -11.02
C TYR A 59 11.17 13.49 -10.49
N ASP A 60 11.03 14.53 -11.31
CA ASP A 60 11.34 15.89 -10.88
C ASP A 60 10.23 16.40 -9.95
N MET A 61 10.61 16.95 -8.79
CA MET A 61 9.66 17.41 -7.78
C MET A 61 8.77 18.54 -8.32
N THR A 62 9.32 19.46 -9.10
CA THR A 62 8.58 20.58 -9.70
C THR A 62 7.56 20.07 -10.70
N PHE A 63 7.96 19.09 -11.51
CA PHE A 63 7.06 18.47 -12.50
C PHE A 63 5.96 17.65 -11.82
N SER A 64 6.31 16.90 -10.77
CA SER A 64 5.35 16.15 -9.94
C SER A 64 4.35 17.09 -9.26
N ASP A 65 4.81 18.22 -8.72
CA ASP A 65 3.96 19.22 -8.09
C ASP A 65 3.03 19.93 -9.09
N ALA A 66 3.50 20.18 -10.32
CA ALA A 66 2.68 20.75 -11.37
C ALA A 66 1.51 19.84 -11.79
N ILE A 67 1.65 18.51 -11.61
CA ILE A 67 0.62 17.52 -11.97
C ILE A 67 -0.26 17.20 -10.77
N TYR A 68 0.33 16.94 -9.60
CA TYR A 68 -0.35 16.35 -8.44
C TYR A 68 -0.50 17.30 -7.25
N GLY A 69 -0.07 18.56 -7.39
CA GLY A 69 -0.01 19.53 -6.31
C GLY A 69 1.19 19.32 -5.38
N THR A 70 1.41 20.25 -4.47
CA THR A 70 2.49 20.16 -3.47
C THR A 70 2.17 19.12 -2.39
N ALA A 71 3.21 18.52 -1.80
CA ALA A 71 3.05 17.63 -0.64
C ALA A 71 4.17 17.85 0.38
N ASP A 72 3.82 17.80 1.67
CA ASP A 72 4.79 17.89 2.77
C ASP A 72 5.80 16.73 2.75
N ARG A 73 5.34 15.56 2.33
CA ARG A 73 6.15 14.36 2.09
C ARG A 73 5.77 13.74 0.74
N TYR A 74 6.77 13.57 -0.11
CA TYR A 74 6.56 13.02 -1.45
C TYR A 74 6.27 11.52 -1.40
N VAL A 75 6.94 10.76 -0.53
CA VAL A 75 6.59 9.36 -0.27
C VAL A 75 5.63 9.32 0.91
N SER A 76 4.34 9.42 0.61
CA SER A 76 3.26 9.45 1.62
C SER A 76 1.94 8.92 1.08
N ARG A 77 1.06 8.49 2.00
CA ARG A 77 -0.32 8.12 1.66
C ARG A 77 -1.05 9.26 0.95
N ASN A 78 -0.81 10.50 1.37
CA ASN A 78 -1.47 11.66 0.77
C ASN A 78 -1.06 11.85 -0.69
N ARG A 79 0.25 11.77 -1.00
CA ARG A 79 0.73 11.84 -2.39
C ARG A 79 0.14 10.72 -3.25
N LEU A 80 0.14 9.48 -2.76
CA LEU A 80 -0.47 8.37 -3.49
C LEU A 80 -1.95 8.66 -3.84
N ARG A 81 -2.72 9.19 -2.87
CA ARG A 81 -4.13 9.52 -3.08
C ARG A 81 -4.34 10.63 -4.11
N THR A 82 -3.48 11.67 -4.12
CA THR A 82 -3.58 12.71 -5.14
C THR A 82 -3.25 12.18 -6.54
N MET A 83 -2.28 11.26 -6.65
CA MET A 83 -1.98 10.56 -7.90
C MET A 83 -3.17 9.73 -8.38
N LEU A 84 -3.71 8.85 -7.54
CA LEU A 84 -4.88 8.03 -7.87
C LEU A 84 -6.07 8.89 -8.32
N ASP A 85 -6.32 10.01 -7.63
CA ASP A 85 -7.43 10.89 -7.94
C ASP A 85 -7.27 11.66 -9.25
N HIS A 86 -6.12 12.30 -9.45
CA HIS A 86 -5.81 13.04 -10.67
C HIS A 86 -5.88 12.12 -11.89
N GLU A 87 -5.18 10.99 -11.83
CA GLU A 87 -5.08 10.07 -12.97
C GLU A 87 -6.41 9.41 -13.30
N TYR A 88 -7.23 9.10 -12.31
CA TYR A 88 -8.53 8.47 -12.53
C TYR A 88 -9.52 9.46 -13.15
N LYS A 89 -9.56 10.71 -12.65
CA LYS A 89 -10.38 11.77 -13.25
C LYS A 89 -10.00 12.02 -14.70
N LEU A 90 -8.71 12.11 -14.99
CA LEU A 90 -8.20 12.30 -16.35
C LEU A 90 -8.52 11.11 -17.26
N LEU A 91 -8.43 9.88 -16.76
CA LEU A 91 -8.79 8.67 -17.50
C LEU A 91 -10.28 8.67 -17.90
N VAL A 92 -11.16 8.94 -16.94
CA VAL A 92 -12.61 9.04 -17.15
C VAL A 92 -12.95 10.17 -18.13
N GLU A 93 -12.40 11.37 -17.92
CA GLU A 93 -12.60 12.54 -18.80
C GLU A 93 -12.28 12.22 -20.26
N ARG A 94 -11.18 11.48 -20.50
CA ARG A 94 -10.70 11.21 -21.85
C ARG A 94 -11.39 10.04 -22.53
N LEU A 95 -11.82 9.03 -21.77
CA LEU A 95 -12.19 7.73 -22.34
C LEU A 95 -13.61 7.27 -22.04
N ASP A 96 -14.33 7.85 -21.08
CA ASP A 96 -15.68 7.36 -20.70
C ASP A 96 -16.66 7.42 -21.88
N ALA A 97 -16.66 8.51 -22.65
CA ALA A 97 -17.59 8.68 -23.78
C ALA A 97 -17.44 7.57 -24.83
N LYS A 98 -16.22 7.02 -25.00
CA LYS A 98 -15.92 6.00 -26.01
C LYS A 98 -15.98 4.57 -25.45
N PHE A 99 -15.44 4.36 -24.26
CA PHE A 99 -15.22 3.02 -23.70
C PHE A 99 -15.93 2.75 -22.38
N GLY A 100 -16.50 3.76 -21.73
CA GLY A 100 -17.06 3.64 -20.38
C GLY A 100 -18.21 2.65 -20.28
N GLY A 101 -18.94 2.38 -21.37
CA GLY A 101 -19.99 1.35 -21.40
C GLY A 101 -19.49 -0.09 -21.59
N GLU A 102 -18.24 -0.28 -22.02
CA GLU A 102 -17.68 -1.58 -22.38
C GLU A 102 -16.53 -2.02 -21.46
N ARG A 103 -15.78 -1.05 -20.92
CA ARG A 103 -14.58 -1.26 -20.13
C ARG A 103 -14.73 -0.71 -18.72
N THR A 104 -14.15 -1.42 -17.77
CA THR A 104 -13.99 -0.99 -16.38
C THR A 104 -12.64 -0.30 -16.22
N PHE A 105 -12.65 0.94 -15.77
CA PHE A 105 -11.44 1.73 -15.63
C PHE A 105 -10.70 1.46 -14.33
N PHE A 106 -9.36 1.49 -14.41
CA PHE A 106 -8.49 1.44 -13.25
C PHE A 106 -7.33 2.43 -13.35
N VAL A 107 -6.79 2.80 -12.19
CA VAL A 107 -5.51 3.46 -12.05
C VAL A 107 -4.71 2.69 -11.02
N PHE A 108 -3.50 2.29 -11.40
CA PHE A 108 -2.45 1.90 -10.47
C PHE A 108 -1.54 3.09 -10.24
N ALA A 109 -1.20 3.35 -8.99
CA ALA A 109 -0.20 4.35 -8.65
C ALA A 109 0.74 3.87 -7.56
N ASP A 110 1.97 4.34 -7.60
CA ASP A 110 2.92 4.20 -6.50
C ASP A 110 3.77 5.45 -6.29
N THR A 111 4.19 5.64 -5.04
CA THR A 111 5.24 6.61 -4.69
C THR A 111 6.18 5.97 -3.68
N VAL A 112 7.46 5.90 -4.06
CA VAL A 112 8.41 5.01 -3.41
C VAL A 112 9.75 5.71 -3.20
N ALA A 113 10.34 5.50 -2.03
CA ALA A 113 11.74 5.84 -1.75
C ALA A 113 12.57 4.57 -1.91
N ALA A 114 13.02 4.27 -3.14
CA ALA A 114 13.98 3.20 -3.37
C ALA A 114 15.39 3.63 -2.96
N ARG A 115 16.27 2.66 -2.70
CA ARG A 115 17.62 2.94 -2.21
C ARG A 115 18.39 3.81 -3.20
N SER A 116 18.85 4.97 -2.73
CA SER A 116 19.71 5.84 -3.54
C SER A 116 21.18 5.56 -3.28
N PHE A 117 22.04 5.83 -4.26
CA PHE A 117 23.49 5.76 -4.10
C PHE A 117 24.05 6.71 -3.02
N LYS A 118 23.28 7.71 -2.57
CA LYS A 118 23.73 8.78 -1.66
C LYS A 118 23.16 8.71 -0.24
N GLN A 119 22.06 7.98 -0.02
CA GLN A 119 21.36 7.94 1.26
C GLN A 119 20.98 6.51 1.64
N HIS A 120 21.38 6.09 2.85
CA HIS A 120 21.01 4.82 3.46
C HIS A 120 19.71 4.92 4.28
N ASN A 121 18.69 5.62 3.77
CA ASN A 121 17.39 5.68 4.43
C ASN A 121 16.62 4.37 4.25
N GLU A 122 15.64 4.16 5.13
CA GLU A 122 14.68 3.05 5.01
C GLU A 122 14.01 3.09 3.64
N SER A 123 14.00 1.94 2.95
CA SER A 123 13.42 1.81 1.62
C SER A 123 11.96 1.38 1.78
N HIS A 124 11.03 2.26 1.43
CA HIS A 124 9.60 2.03 1.64
C HIS A 124 8.76 2.75 0.59
N GLY A 125 7.48 2.40 0.49
CA GLY A 125 6.61 2.97 -0.53
C GLY A 125 5.13 2.75 -0.27
N TRP A 126 4.33 3.59 -0.94
CA TRP A 126 2.88 3.50 -0.97
C TRP A 126 2.45 3.05 -2.36
N LEU A 127 1.64 1.99 -2.44
CA LEU A 127 1.04 1.51 -3.68
C LEU A 127 -0.48 1.55 -3.53
N GLY A 128 -1.18 1.81 -4.63
CA GLY A 128 -2.62 1.74 -4.62
C GLY A 128 -3.22 1.48 -5.97
N VAL A 129 -4.42 0.93 -5.93
CA VAL A 129 -5.26 0.73 -7.11
C VAL A 129 -6.63 1.33 -6.84
N ARG A 130 -7.08 2.18 -7.75
CA ARG A 130 -8.46 2.67 -7.84
C ARG A 130 -9.10 2.07 -9.06
N PHE A 131 -10.22 1.37 -8.91
CA PHE A 131 -10.79 0.57 -10.00
C PHE A 131 -12.31 0.47 -9.94
N GLN A 132 -12.90 0.21 -11.10
CA GLN A 132 -14.30 -0.14 -11.26
C GLN A 132 -14.47 -1.66 -11.28
N SER A 133 -15.44 -2.16 -10.53
CA SER A 133 -15.90 -3.55 -10.65
C SER A 133 -16.90 -3.71 -11.80
N GLU A 134 -17.71 -2.69 -12.05
CA GLU A 134 -18.67 -2.62 -13.16
C GLU A 134 -18.49 -1.34 -13.98
N THR A 135 -18.91 -1.38 -15.24
CA THR A 135 -18.81 -0.22 -16.13
C THR A 135 -19.56 0.98 -15.53
N ARG A 136 -18.91 2.15 -15.47
CA ARG A 136 -19.45 3.38 -14.88
C ARG A 136 -19.88 3.28 -13.41
N SER A 137 -19.46 2.25 -12.68
CA SER A 137 -19.66 2.21 -11.23
C SER A 137 -18.81 3.30 -10.54
N ALA A 138 -19.21 3.65 -9.32
CA ALA A 138 -18.28 4.32 -8.42
C ALA A 138 -17.06 3.42 -8.19
N PRO A 139 -15.83 3.97 -8.13
CA PRO A 139 -14.64 3.17 -7.97
C PRO A 139 -14.42 2.74 -6.52
N SER A 140 -13.83 1.56 -6.36
CA SER A 140 -13.23 1.08 -5.12
C SER A 140 -11.73 1.33 -5.13
N GLU A 141 -11.12 1.38 -3.95
CA GLU A 141 -9.70 1.68 -3.78
C GLU A 141 -9.07 0.75 -2.75
N ILE A 142 -7.88 0.24 -3.08
CA ILE A 142 -7.02 -0.52 -2.19
C ILE A 142 -5.70 0.22 -2.11
N ILE A 143 -5.26 0.53 -0.90
CA ILE A 143 -3.96 1.14 -0.61
C ILE A 143 -3.17 0.18 0.26
N ILE A 144 -1.89 0.00 -0.06
CA ILE A 144 -0.93 -0.70 0.79
C ILE A 144 0.30 0.17 1.03
N HIS A 145 0.96 -0.08 2.16
CA HIS A 145 2.33 0.35 2.39
C HIS A 145 3.25 -0.87 2.39
N VAL A 146 4.45 -0.68 1.84
CA VAL A 146 5.47 -1.73 1.77
C VAL A 146 6.81 -1.23 2.27
N ARG A 147 7.58 -2.15 2.86
CA ARG A 147 9.00 -1.97 3.15
C ARG A 147 9.79 -2.90 2.24
N MET A 148 10.80 -2.35 1.58
CA MET A 148 11.68 -3.09 0.69
C MET A 148 12.94 -3.46 1.46
N LEU A 149 13.21 -4.76 1.54
CA LEU A 149 14.23 -5.33 2.41
C LEU A 149 15.50 -5.72 1.62
N ASP A 150 15.39 -5.84 0.30
CA ASP A 150 16.53 -6.06 -0.58
C ASP A 150 17.58 -4.95 -0.47
N GLU A 151 18.86 -5.31 -0.54
CA GLU A 151 19.95 -4.35 -0.45
C GLU A 151 20.18 -3.55 -1.74
N ALA A 152 19.98 -4.16 -2.90
CA ALA A 152 20.23 -3.51 -4.19
C ALA A 152 18.97 -2.84 -4.73
N ASN A 153 19.11 -1.63 -5.27
CA ASN A 153 17.99 -0.89 -5.85
C ASN A 153 17.28 -1.68 -6.96
N VAL A 154 18.01 -2.39 -7.82
CA VAL A 154 17.40 -3.19 -8.91
C VAL A 154 16.52 -4.32 -8.36
N ASP A 155 16.95 -4.95 -7.27
CA ASP A 155 16.20 -6.03 -6.63
C ASP A 155 14.94 -5.48 -5.95
N GLN A 156 15.03 -4.31 -5.29
CA GLN A 156 13.87 -3.61 -4.74
C GLN A 156 12.83 -3.28 -5.83
N GLN A 157 13.29 -2.76 -6.97
CA GLN A 157 12.44 -2.44 -8.12
C GLN A 157 11.74 -3.70 -8.67
N GLU A 158 12.48 -4.79 -8.86
CA GLU A 158 11.93 -6.06 -9.34
C GLU A 158 10.83 -6.59 -8.39
N ALA A 159 11.11 -6.60 -7.09
CA ALA A 159 10.19 -7.07 -6.07
C ALA A 159 8.91 -6.19 -6.02
N LEU A 160 9.07 -4.87 -6.10
CA LEU A 160 7.96 -3.92 -6.17
C LEU A 160 7.08 -4.19 -7.40
N GLY A 161 7.70 -4.48 -8.55
CA GLY A 161 7.01 -4.88 -9.77
C GLY A 161 6.14 -6.12 -9.58
N VAL A 162 6.62 -7.11 -8.82
CA VAL A 162 5.83 -8.32 -8.48
C VAL A 162 4.65 -7.98 -7.58
N VAL A 163 4.87 -7.24 -6.49
CA VAL A 163 3.80 -6.84 -5.56
C VAL A 163 2.74 -6.00 -6.26
N GLY A 164 3.13 -5.07 -7.13
CA GLY A 164 2.17 -4.25 -7.89
C GLY A 164 1.30 -5.08 -8.84
N VAL A 165 1.87 -6.07 -9.53
CA VAL A 165 1.10 -7.03 -10.35
C VAL A 165 0.17 -7.87 -9.47
N ASN A 166 0.65 -8.35 -8.32
CA ASN A 166 -0.18 -9.13 -7.38
C ASN A 166 -1.34 -8.30 -6.83
N LEU A 167 -1.12 -7.02 -6.50
CA LEU A 167 -2.15 -6.10 -6.04
C LEU A 167 -3.23 -5.90 -7.11
N LEU A 168 -2.84 -5.64 -8.36
CA LEU A 168 -3.77 -5.51 -9.49
C LEU A 168 -4.54 -6.81 -9.73
N TYR A 169 -3.86 -7.95 -9.74
CA TYR A 169 -4.49 -9.25 -9.93
C TYR A 169 -5.50 -9.53 -8.82
N GLY A 170 -5.13 -9.29 -7.57
CA GLY A 170 -6.01 -9.46 -6.43
C GLY A 170 -7.24 -8.56 -6.52
N ALA A 171 -7.06 -7.28 -6.85
CA ALA A 171 -8.16 -6.33 -7.00
C ALA A 171 -9.16 -6.75 -8.07
N PHE A 172 -8.71 -7.40 -9.15
CA PHE A 172 -9.58 -7.79 -10.27
C PHE A 172 -10.20 -9.17 -10.15
N TYR A 173 -9.55 -10.10 -9.44
CA TYR A 173 -9.94 -11.52 -9.48
C TYR A 173 -10.24 -12.13 -8.11
N TYR A 174 -9.94 -11.45 -7.00
CA TYR A 174 -10.26 -11.92 -5.66
C TYR A 174 -11.35 -11.08 -5.01
N HIS A 175 -12.47 -11.75 -4.69
CA HIS A 175 -13.62 -11.14 -4.02
C HIS A 175 -13.46 -11.10 -2.50
N GLN A 176 -12.58 -11.95 -1.95
CA GLN A 176 -12.29 -12.04 -0.52
C GLN A 176 -11.02 -11.24 -0.22
N PRO A 177 -11.10 -10.15 0.55
CA PRO A 177 -9.94 -9.34 0.93
C PRO A 177 -8.82 -10.14 1.59
N GLU A 178 -9.14 -11.15 2.39
CA GLU A 178 -8.17 -12.01 3.08
C GLU A 178 -7.34 -12.82 2.08
N LYS A 179 -7.97 -13.29 1.00
CA LYS A 179 -7.29 -14.00 -0.09
C LYS A 179 -6.42 -13.04 -0.91
N LEU A 180 -6.89 -11.81 -1.13
CA LEU A 180 -6.10 -10.77 -1.76
C LEU A 180 -4.83 -10.50 -0.96
N ILE A 181 -4.96 -10.30 0.35
CA ILE A 181 -3.81 -10.08 1.25
C ILE A 181 -2.82 -11.25 1.13
N ALA A 182 -3.28 -12.50 1.25
CA ALA A 182 -2.42 -13.68 1.14
C ALA A 182 -1.64 -13.73 -0.17
N SER A 183 -2.22 -13.19 -1.24
CA SER A 183 -1.63 -13.23 -2.58
C SER A 183 -0.59 -12.14 -2.86
N LEU A 184 -0.46 -11.12 -2.00
CA LEU A 184 0.41 -9.97 -2.26
C LEU A 184 1.88 -10.36 -2.38
N GLN A 185 2.32 -11.37 -1.62
CA GLN A 185 3.69 -11.90 -1.64
C GLN A 185 3.85 -13.15 -2.52
N GLU A 186 2.82 -13.59 -3.26
CA GLU A 186 2.97 -14.72 -4.17
C GLU A 186 4.07 -14.45 -5.21
N ASN A 187 4.86 -15.48 -5.50
CA ASN A 187 6.02 -15.42 -6.39
C ASN A 187 7.18 -14.56 -5.87
N LEU A 188 7.17 -14.08 -4.62
CA LEU A 188 8.35 -13.47 -4.02
C LEU A 188 9.05 -14.48 -3.11
N ALA A 189 10.38 -14.39 -3.07
CA ALA A 189 11.12 -15.05 -2.01
C ALA A 189 10.83 -14.34 -0.68
N ASP A 190 10.90 -15.11 0.40
CA ASP A 190 10.75 -14.59 1.75
C ASP A 190 11.70 -13.41 2.00
N GLU A 191 11.25 -12.47 2.84
CA GLU A 191 12.06 -11.32 3.29
C GLU A 191 12.52 -10.34 2.20
N ARG A 192 11.92 -10.33 1.00
CA ARG A 192 12.20 -9.27 0.00
C ARG A 192 11.35 -8.01 0.18
N ILE A 193 10.06 -8.20 0.47
CA ILE A 193 9.11 -7.12 0.76
C ILE A 193 8.24 -7.50 1.94
N GLN A 194 8.04 -6.54 2.84
CA GLN A 194 7.05 -6.60 3.91
C GLN A 194 5.85 -5.71 3.55
N VAL A 195 4.62 -6.22 3.66
CA VAL A 195 3.39 -5.41 3.55
C VAL A 195 2.89 -5.13 4.95
N ASP A 196 3.09 -3.90 5.44
CA ASP A 196 2.87 -3.54 6.84
C ASP A 196 1.61 -2.68 7.08
N MET A 197 0.90 -2.31 6.01
CA MET A 197 -0.40 -1.66 6.10
C MET A 197 -1.25 -1.93 4.85
N VAL A 198 -2.55 -2.10 5.04
CA VAL A 198 -3.55 -2.22 3.99
C VAL A 198 -4.81 -1.45 4.37
N LYS A 199 -5.44 -0.79 3.38
CA LYS A 199 -6.76 -0.19 3.53
C LYS A 199 -7.59 -0.40 2.27
N PHE A 200 -8.81 -0.89 2.49
CA PHE A 200 -9.85 -1.06 1.50
C PHE A 200 -10.91 0.03 1.67
N SER A 201 -11.42 0.56 0.56
CA SER A 201 -12.47 1.59 0.57
C SER A 201 -13.28 1.58 -0.72
N GLY A 202 -14.48 2.18 -0.67
CA GLY A 202 -15.40 2.23 -1.80
C GLY A 202 -16.46 1.12 -1.77
N PRO A 203 -17.33 1.07 -2.80
CA PRO A 203 -18.55 0.28 -2.78
C PRO A 203 -18.31 -1.24 -2.64
N ASP A 204 -17.24 -1.77 -3.23
CA ASP A 204 -16.96 -3.21 -3.16
C ASP A 204 -16.47 -3.65 -1.77
N TYR A 205 -16.07 -2.70 -0.93
CA TYR A 205 -15.52 -2.93 0.40
C TYR A 205 -16.33 -2.28 1.51
N ALA A 206 -17.60 -1.94 1.25
CA ALA A 206 -18.47 -1.26 2.21
C ALA A 206 -18.64 -2.01 3.55
N ASN A 207 -18.52 -3.35 3.53
CA ASN A 207 -18.66 -4.21 4.70
C ASN A 207 -17.31 -4.70 5.26
N VAL A 208 -16.19 -4.18 4.76
CA VAL A 208 -14.85 -4.61 5.21
C VAL A 208 -14.43 -3.80 6.44
N ASP A 209 -14.09 -4.51 7.51
CA ASP A 209 -13.43 -3.90 8.67
C ASP A 209 -11.91 -3.88 8.45
N ASN A 210 -11.37 -2.68 8.21
CA ASN A 210 -9.94 -2.49 7.96
C ASN A 210 -9.04 -2.89 9.14
N ARG A 211 -9.56 -2.92 10.37
CA ARG A 211 -8.81 -3.43 11.53
C ARG A 211 -8.57 -4.92 11.41
N LEU A 212 -9.61 -5.66 11.02
CA LEU A 212 -9.48 -7.10 10.76
C LEU A 212 -8.51 -7.34 9.60
N MET A 213 -8.57 -6.54 8.54
CA MET A 213 -7.63 -6.64 7.42
C MET A 213 -6.18 -6.34 7.82
N SER A 214 -5.98 -5.39 8.74
CA SER A 214 -4.66 -5.14 9.31
C SER A 214 -4.18 -6.35 10.10
N LEU A 215 -5.05 -6.98 10.92
CA LEU A 215 -4.70 -8.21 11.63
C LEU A 215 -4.37 -9.38 10.69
N GLN A 216 -5.03 -9.46 9.53
CA GLN A 216 -4.71 -10.46 8.51
C GLN A 216 -3.26 -10.35 8.01
N LEU A 217 -2.69 -9.14 7.93
CA LEU A 217 -1.28 -8.97 7.56
C LEU A 217 -0.36 -9.70 8.55
N VAL A 218 -0.68 -9.67 9.85
CA VAL A 218 0.12 -10.36 10.87
C VAL A 218 -0.18 -11.85 10.89
N SER A 219 -1.45 -12.24 10.89
CA SER A 219 -1.83 -13.66 10.98
C SER A 219 -1.37 -14.48 9.76
N GLN A 220 -1.19 -13.83 8.61
CA GLN A 220 -0.71 -14.46 7.40
C GLN A 220 0.81 -14.28 7.18
N GLY A 221 1.52 -13.62 8.10
CA GLY A 221 2.99 -13.50 8.07
C GLY A 221 3.54 -12.42 7.13
N LEU A 222 2.71 -11.49 6.64
CA LEU A 222 3.17 -10.40 5.77
C LEU A 222 3.91 -9.30 6.54
N THR A 223 3.63 -9.15 7.84
CA THR A 223 4.31 -8.23 8.76
C THR A 223 4.25 -8.75 10.19
N ASN A 224 5.15 -8.27 11.05
CA ASN A 224 5.20 -8.67 12.47
C ASN A 224 4.26 -7.84 13.36
N ALA A 225 3.89 -6.65 12.90
CA ALA A 225 3.05 -5.74 13.66
C ALA A 225 2.25 -4.85 12.72
N VAL A 226 1.07 -4.47 13.19
CA VAL A 226 0.21 -3.45 12.56
C VAL A 226 -0.28 -2.48 13.63
N MET A 227 -0.68 -1.30 13.20
CA MET A 227 -1.19 -0.27 14.10
C MET A 227 -2.48 0.33 13.56
N PHE A 228 -3.42 0.56 14.46
CA PHE A 228 -4.64 1.31 14.19
C PHE A 228 -4.91 2.26 15.35
N THR A 229 -5.58 3.36 15.05
CA THR A 229 -6.00 4.37 16.03
C THR A 229 -7.28 3.92 16.76
N ALA A 230 -7.65 4.65 17.81
CA ALA A 230 -8.81 4.30 18.66
C ALA A 230 -10.16 4.30 17.91
N ASP A 231 -10.27 5.09 16.84
CA ASP A 231 -11.40 5.11 15.90
C ASP A 231 -11.36 3.96 14.87
N GLY A 232 -10.31 3.14 14.89
CA GLY A 232 -10.17 1.98 14.02
C GLY A 232 -9.48 2.24 12.69
N GLU A 233 -8.89 3.41 12.51
CA GLU A 233 -8.17 3.75 11.28
C GLU A 233 -6.78 3.09 11.24
N SER A 234 -6.51 2.32 10.17
CA SER A 234 -5.19 1.72 9.93
C SER A 234 -4.16 2.80 9.58
N VAL A 235 -3.08 2.85 10.34
CA VAL A 235 -2.05 3.89 10.27
C VAL A 235 -0.66 3.28 10.10
N GLN A 236 0.23 3.99 9.42
CA GLN A 236 1.62 3.56 9.26
C GLN A 236 2.42 4.04 10.49
N PRO A 237 3.14 3.15 11.20
CA PRO A 237 3.80 3.49 12.47
C PRO A 237 4.81 4.64 12.37
N ALA A 238 5.65 4.67 11.32
CA ALA A 238 6.64 5.73 11.14
C ALA A 238 6.03 7.12 10.88
N GLU A 239 4.80 7.19 10.35
CA GLU A 239 4.06 8.46 10.25
C GLU A 239 3.62 8.97 11.64
N VAL A 240 3.12 8.07 12.50
CA VAL A 240 2.61 8.42 13.83
C VAL A 240 3.72 8.69 14.84
N PHE A 241 4.83 7.94 14.75
CA PHE A 241 5.95 8.06 15.70
C PHE A 241 6.90 9.20 15.37
N TYR A 242 6.72 9.86 14.22
CA TYR A 242 7.65 10.86 13.75
C TYR A 242 7.79 12.04 14.73
N LYS A 243 8.99 12.17 15.32
CA LYS A 243 9.31 13.20 16.34
C LYS A 243 8.39 13.14 17.57
N LYS A 244 7.86 11.95 17.88
CA LYS A 244 7.03 11.73 19.07
C LYS A 244 7.79 10.90 20.10
N ALA A 245 7.55 11.21 21.37
CA ALA A 245 7.93 10.36 22.48
C ALA A 245 6.90 9.24 22.61
N ILE A 246 7.35 8.01 22.79
CA ILE A 246 6.48 6.83 22.75
C ILE A 246 6.44 6.19 24.13
N LEU A 247 5.23 6.04 24.67
CA LEU A 247 4.95 5.23 25.85
C LEU A 247 4.21 3.97 25.41
N VAL A 248 4.82 2.80 25.61
CA VAL A 248 4.24 1.51 25.19
C VAL A 248 3.79 0.74 26.42
N GLU A 249 2.51 0.42 26.45
CA GLU A 249 1.87 -0.42 27.46
C GLU A 249 1.58 -1.79 26.86
N ARG A 250 2.24 -2.82 27.39
CA ARG A 250 2.06 -4.21 26.94
C ARG A 250 1.08 -4.92 27.84
N GLY A 251 0.06 -5.56 27.26
CA GLY A 251 -0.94 -6.26 28.06
C GLY A 251 -1.98 -7.01 27.24
N SER A 252 -2.81 -7.80 27.92
CA SER A 252 -3.93 -8.52 27.29
C SER A 252 -5.19 -7.66 27.17
N PHE A 253 -5.32 -6.59 27.97
CA PHE A 253 -6.40 -5.60 27.94
C PHE A 253 -7.84 -6.18 27.83
N ARG A 254 -8.08 -7.33 28.48
CA ARG A 254 -9.33 -8.11 28.41
C ARG A 254 -9.94 -8.36 29.79
N PRO A 255 -10.91 -7.53 30.25
CA PRO A 255 -11.26 -6.21 29.73
C PRO A 255 -10.26 -5.14 30.16
N VAL A 256 -10.34 -3.94 29.58
CA VAL A 256 -9.69 -2.75 30.16
C VAL A 256 -10.34 -2.45 31.52
N THR A 257 -9.54 -2.43 32.58
CA THR A 257 -10.02 -2.19 33.95
C THR A 257 -9.66 -0.78 34.42
N TYR A 258 -10.32 -0.31 35.49
CA TYR A 258 -9.92 0.95 36.15
C TYR A 258 -8.46 0.92 36.61
N ALA A 259 -7.97 -0.22 37.10
CA ALA A 259 -6.57 -0.38 37.49
C ALA A 259 -5.62 -0.19 36.29
N THR A 260 -5.98 -0.73 35.13
CA THR A 260 -5.21 -0.55 33.89
C THR A 260 -5.15 0.92 33.48
N ASN A 261 -6.28 1.64 33.56
CA ASN A 261 -6.32 3.06 33.26
C ASN A 261 -5.50 3.89 34.27
N ASP A 262 -5.55 3.53 35.55
CA ASP A 262 -4.81 4.24 36.61
C ASP A 262 -3.29 4.05 36.44
N MET A 263 -2.86 2.82 36.11
CA MET A 263 -1.47 2.54 35.74
C MET A 263 -1.01 3.37 34.55
N LEU A 264 -1.82 3.45 33.50
CA LEU A 264 -1.51 4.22 32.29
C LEU A 264 -1.42 5.72 32.57
N ASN A 265 -2.35 6.26 33.37
CA ASN A 265 -2.33 7.66 33.79
C ASN A 265 -1.10 7.97 34.66
N GLY A 266 -0.75 7.08 35.58
CA GLY A 266 0.44 7.20 36.42
C GLY A 266 1.73 7.17 35.59
N ALA A 267 1.88 6.19 34.70
CA ALA A 267 3.02 6.08 33.80
C ALA A 267 3.18 7.33 32.93
N ARG A 268 2.06 7.82 32.36
CA ARG A 268 2.01 9.05 31.58
C ARG A 268 2.48 10.27 32.38
N ALA A 269 2.01 10.44 33.61
CA ALA A 269 2.39 11.57 34.46
C ALA A 269 3.89 11.53 34.82
N VAL A 270 4.43 10.35 35.14
CA VAL A 270 5.86 10.18 35.41
C VAL A 270 6.69 10.46 34.14
N PHE A 271 6.25 9.96 32.99
CA PHE A 271 6.94 10.13 31.72
C PHE A 271 7.05 11.60 31.31
N LEU A 272 5.95 12.37 31.38
CA LEU A 272 5.95 13.80 31.05
C LEU A 272 6.78 14.65 32.01
N ASN A 273 6.90 14.23 33.28
CA ASN A 273 7.76 14.93 34.24
C ASN A 273 9.26 14.65 34.04
N GLN A 274 9.61 13.48 33.50
CA GLN A 274 11.01 13.06 33.33
C GLN A 274 11.59 13.42 31.97
N CYS A 275 10.77 13.32 30.92
CA CYS A 275 11.16 13.64 29.56
C CYS A 275 10.50 14.98 29.25
N GLU A 276 11.29 16.04 29.00
CA GLU A 276 10.85 17.43 28.72
C GLU A 276 9.99 17.59 27.45
N TYR A 277 9.15 16.61 27.12
CA TYR A 277 8.20 16.61 26.02
C TYR A 277 6.88 17.24 26.45
N SER A 278 6.26 17.94 25.50
CA SER A 278 4.90 18.40 25.67
C SER A 278 3.92 17.22 25.59
N GLU A 279 2.75 17.37 26.19
CA GLU A 279 1.67 16.38 26.09
C GLU A 279 1.26 16.10 24.63
N ASN A 280 1.43 17.09 23.74
CA ASN A 280 1.15 16.97 22.31
C ASN A 280 2.18 16.10 21.57
N ASP A 281 3.35 15.86 22.16
CA ASP A 281 4.43 15.07 21.59
C ASP A 281 4.51 13.65 22.13
N LEU A 282 3.62 13.30 23.06
CA LEU A 282 3.50 11.95 23.60
C LEU A 282 2.49 11.11 22.79
N VAL A 283 2.92 9.93 22.37
CA VAL A 283 2.06 8.88 21.80
C VAL A 283 2.02 7.71 22.78
N VAL A 284 0.83 7.35 23.24
CA VAL A 284 0.60 6.18 24.10
C VAL A 284 0.08 5.03 23.25
N LEU A 285 0.73 3.87 23.34
CA LEU A 285 0.40 2.66 22.58
C LEU A 285 -0.02 1.56 23.53
N MET A 286 -1.10 0.85 23.18
CA MET A 286 -1.46 -0.41 23.82
C MET A 286 -1.08 -1.54 22.86
N GLU A 287 -0.09 -2.34 23.24
CA GLU A 287 0.36 -3.50 22.47
C GLU A 287 -0.47 -4.73 22.82
N MET A 288 -1.07 -5.35 21.81
CA MET A 288 -1.78 -6.62 21.92
C MET A 288 -1.06 -7.68 21.08
N THR A 289 -0.91 -8.90 21.62
CA THR A 289 -0.29 -10.03 20.91
C THR A 289 -1.33 -11.03 20.43
N LEU A 290 -1.17 -11.52 19.19
CA LEU A 290 -2.00 -12.59 18.63
C LEU A 290 -1.83 -13.94 19.34
N GLU A 291 -0.70 -14.17 20.02
CA GLU A 291 -0.50 -15.40 20.81
C GLU A 291 -1.48 -15.54 21.98
N ASN A 292 -2.02 -14.40 22.45
CA ASN A 292 -2.96 -14.34 23.58
C ASN A 292 -4.33 -13.75 23.19
N LEU A 293 -4.64 -13.69 21.87
CA LEU A 293 -5.94 -13.24 21.34
C LEU A 293 -6.95 -14.39 21.24
#